data_AF-A0AAX2RB99-F1
#
_entry.id   AF-A0AAX2RB99-F1
#
_cell.length_a   1.000
_cell.length_b   1.000
_cell.length_c   1.000
_cell.angle_alpha   90.00
_cell.angle_beta   90.00
_cell.angle_gamma   90.00
#
_symmetry.space_group_name_H-M   'P 1'
#
loop_
_entity.id
_entity.type
_entity.pdbx_description
1 polymer ?
#
loop_
_entity_poly.entity_id
_entity_poly.type
_entity_poly.pdbx_seq_one_letter_code
_entity_poly.pdbx_strand_id
1 'polypeptide(L)'
;MKLVEVSQDGAGVLATASAYADGFFAAGISSACVLVFFGTERYSLVHDTGQLALPEIASIARRCGVIVEAFSAINPLLVSREADDLHDDRRGRLRNLLRLKRGMTKLVIPDGNLACLSDRTMLARNELIVAGNPVFIRPPGGDVRKQINILNNLFAEKDSQSLPVDLQFELDHYTDTPMLHKSETEMQAIAEAKLSQGASDHNQMLMAARAIFAMRPHKFTSVASLDLAN
;
A
#
# COMPACT_ATOMS: atom_id res chain seq x y z
N MET A 1 12.78 -14.04 12.60
CA MET A 1 12.94 -12.75 11.89
C MET A 1 11.89 -11.75 12.40
N LYS A 2 12.15 -10.45 12.43
CA LYS A 2 11.17 -9.38 12.74
C LYS A 2 10.74 -8.69 11.45
N LEU A 3 9.46 -8.78 11.10
CA LEU A 3 8.94 -8.23 9.85
C LEU A 3 7.90 -7.13 10.14
N VAL A 4 8.09 -5.97 9.53
CA VAL A 4 7.12 -4.87 9.59
C VAL A 4 6.02 -5.14 8.57
N GLU A 5 4.76 -5.21 9.03
CA GLU A 5 3.62 -5.37 8.13
C GLU A 5 3.33 -4.05 7.41
N VAL A 6 3.25 -4.11 6.08
CA VAL A 6 2.77 -3.02 5.22
C VAL A 6 1.51 -3.50 4.52
N SER A 7 0.42 -2.77 4.73
CA SER A 7 -0.90 -3.12 4.21
C SER A 7 -1.16 -2.47 2.84
N GLN A 8 -2.31 -2.80 2.26
CA GLN A 8 -2.73 -2.31 0.94
C GLN A 8 -2.66 -0.78 0.82
N ASP A 9 -2.21 -0.32 -0.35
CA ASP A 9 -1.95 1.10 -0.70
C ASP A 9 -0.90 1.77 0.19
N GLY A 10 -0.23 0.97 1.04
CA GLY A 10 0.80 1.38 1.95
C GLY A 10 2.21 1.29 1.40
N ALA A 11 3.13 2.00 2.04
CA ALA A 11 4.55 1.84 1.86
C ALA A 11 5.33 1.81 3.17
N GLY A 12 6.49 1.16 3.16
CA GLY A 12 7.47 1.21 4.23
C GLY A 12 8.86 1.56 3.70
N VAL A 13 9.66 2.28 4.49
CA VAL A 13 11.08 2.55 4.21
C VAL A 13 11.93 2.12 5.41
N LEU A 14 12.94 1.27 5.19
CA LEU A 14 13.84 0.76 6.22
C LEU A 14 15.30 0.95 5.79
N ALA A 15 16.17 1.29 6.74
CA ALA A 15 17.61 1.29 6.50
C ALA A 15 18.10 -0.15 6.20
N THR A 16 19.09 -0.29 5.32
CA THR A 16 19.67 -1.60 4.99
C THR A 16 20.33 -2.30 6.19
N ALA A 17 20.85 -1.52 7.14
CA ALA A 17 21.41 -2.01 8.40
C ALA A 17 20.50 -1.66 9.60
N SER A 18 19.18 -1.79 9.45
CA SER A 18 18.25 -1.52 10.55
C SER A 18 18.41 -2.51 11.71
N ALA A 19 18.48 -1.98 12.93
CA ALA A 19 18.41 -2.79 14.15
C ALA A 19 16.97 -3.08 14.61
N TYR A 20 15.98 -2.41 14.00
CA TYR A 20 14.59 -2.47 14.41
C TYR A 20 13.87 -3.71 13.85
N ALA A 21 14.05 -3.97 12.56
CA ALA A 21 13.41 -5.06 11.84
C ALA A 21 14.35 -5.66 10.80
N ASP A 22 14.12 -6.93 10.48
CA ASP A 22 14.87 -7.68 9.47
C ASP A 22 14.31 -7.44 8.06
N GLY A 23 13.07 -6.95 7.94
CA GLY A 23 12.35 -6.93 6.68
C GLY A 23 10.97 -6.29 6.73
N PHE A 24 10.31 -6.26 5.57
CA PHE A 24 8.88 -6.00 5.45
C PHE A 24 8.12 -7.29 5.15
N PHE A 25 6.83 -7.28 5.49
CA PHE A 25 5.86 -8.28 5.11
C PHE A 25 4.64 -7.61 4.49
N ALA A 26 4.17 -8.16 3.37
CA ALA A 26 2.94 -7.77 2.70
C ALA A 26 2.09 -9.03 2.48
N ALA A 27 0.80 -8.94 2.80
CA ALA A 27 -0.12 -10.07 2.77
C ALA A 27 -1.42 -9.76 2.03
N GLY A 28 -2.10 -10.81 1.60
CA GLY A 28 -3.40 -10.69 0.92
C GLY A 28 -3.28 -10.07 -0.46
N ILE A 29 -2.14 -10.24 -1.13
CA ILE A 29 -1.87 -9.74 -2.47
C ILE A 29 -2.63 -10.62 -3.47
N SER A 30 -3.79 -10.14 -3.92
CA SER A 30 -4.62 -10.80 -4.92
C SER A 30 -4.37 -10.22 -6.31
N SER A 31 -5.00 -9.08 -6.64
CA SER A 31 -4.84 -8.37 -7.91
C SER A 31 -3.83 -7.21 -7.85
N ALA A 32 -3.34 -6.88 -6.66
CA ALA A 32 -2.35 -5.83 -6.45
C ALA A 32 -0.94 -6.26 -6.87
N CYS A 33 -0.06 -5.27 -7.04
CA CYS A 33 1.36 -5.45 -7.29
C CYS A 33 2.16 -4.90 -6.10
N VAL A 34 3.11 -5.69 -5.59
CA VAL A 34 4.05 -5.21 -4.57
C VAL A 34 5.37 -4.86 -5.22
N LEU A 35 5.80 -3.62 -5.05
CA LEU A 35 7.04 -3.09 -5.57
C LEU A 35 8.07 -3.03 -4.45
N VAL A 36 9.28 -3.52 -4.70
CA VAL A 36 10.39 -3.43 -3.74
C VAL A 36 11.55 -2.73 -4.40
N PHE A 37 12.13 -1.74 -3.73
CA PHE A 37 13.28 -0.97 -4.20
C PHE A 37 14.41 -1.10 -3.19
N PHE A 38 15.54 -1.64 -3.62
CA PHE A 38 16.78 -1.63 -2.84
C PHE A 38 17.68 -0.52 -3.37
N GLY A 39 18.02 0.42 -2.49
CA GLY A 39 19.01 1.44 -2.76
C GLY A 39 20.31 1.21 -1.99
N THR A 40 21.21 2.18 -2.08
CA THR A 40 22.51 2.15 -1.40
C THR A 40 22.41 2.30 0.11
N GLU A 41 21.37 2.98 0.61
CA GLU A 41 21.23 3.34 2.02
C GLU A 41 20.05 2.67 2.69
N ARG A 42 18.94 2.55 1.94
CA ARG A 42 17.67 2.04 2.45
C ARG A 42 17.01 1.15 1.40
N TYR A 43 15.93 0.53 1.80
CA TYR A 43 15.03 -0.16 0.90
C TYR A 43 13.58 0.16 1.27
N SER A 44 12.70 0.02 0.30
CA SER A 44 11.27 0.29 0.49
C SER A 44 10.42 -0.81 -0.13
N LEU A 45 9.27 -1.06 0.48
CA LEU A 45 8.20 -1.87 -0.07
C LEU A 45 6.98 -0.99 -0.28
N VAL A 46 6.30 -1.12 -1.42
CA VAL A 46 5.05 -0.42 -1.75
C VAL A 46 4.02 -1.43 -2.20
N HIS A 47 2.84 -1.45 -1.59
CA HIS A 47 1.74 -2.35 -1.93
C HIS A 47 0.71 -1.62 -2.82
N ASP A 48 0.92 -1.64 -4.14
CA ASP A 48 0.14 -0.87 -5.11
C ASP A 48 -1.07 -1.64 -5.66
N THR A 49 -2.28 -1.15 -5.41
CA THR A 49 -3.51 -1.68 -6.03
C THR A 49 -3.66 -1.33 -7.51
N GLY A 50 -2.83 -0.44 -8.03
CA GLY A 50 -2.97 0.18 -9.35
C GLY A 50 -3.55 1.60 -9.27
N GLN A 51 -4.09 2.03 -8.13
CA GLN A 51 -4.65 3.38 -7.95
C GLN A 51 -3.65 4.41 -7.41
N LEU A 52 -2.48 3.98 -6.95
CA LEU A 52 -1.48 4.90 -6.41
C LEU A 52 -0.85 5.75 -7.53
N ALA A 53 -0.56 7.00 -7.21
CA ALA A 53 0.16 7.91 -8.09
C ALA A 53 1.61 7.47 -8.27
N LEU A 54 2.03 7.21 -9.52
CA LEU A 54 3.41 6.82 -9.81
C LEU A 54 4.47 7.84 -9.32
N PRO A 55 4.24 9.17 -9.38
CA PRO A 55 5.16 10.13 -8.80
C PRO A 55 5.39 9.93 -7.30
N GLU A 56 4.36 9.55 -6.55
CA GLU A 56 4.45 9.27 -5.11
C GLU A 56 5.25 8.00 -4.84
N ILE A 57 4.98 6.92 -5.59
CA ILE A 57 5.80 5.69 -5.51
C ILE A 57 7.26 6.01 -5.84
N ALA A 58 7.52 6.83 -6.86
CA ALA A 58 8.87 7.24 -7.22
C ALA A 58 9.53 8.10 -6.13
N SER A 59 8.77 8.95 -5.45
CA SER A 59 9.23 9.71 -4.29
C SER A 59 9.68 8.79 -3.15
N ILE A 60 8.88 7.77 -2.83
CA ILE A 60 9.24 6.75 -1.84
C ILE A 60 10.52 6.02 -2.23
N ALA A 61 10.60 5.51 -3.46
CA ALA A 61 11.78 4.78 -3.93
C ALA A 61 13.06 5.64 -3.88
N ARG A 62 12.98 6.94 -4.21
CA ARG A 62 14.14 7.85 -4.14
C ARG A 62 14.69 8.03 -2.73
N ARG A 63 13.89 7.80 -1.68
CA ARG A 63 14.35 7.84 -0.28
C ARG A 63 15.32 6.69 0.06
N CYS A 64 15.45 5.71 -0.83
CA CYS A 64 16.41 4.62 -0.73
C CYS A 64 17.83 4.99 -1.17
N GLY A 65 18.02 6.17 -1.77
CA GLY A 65 19.26 6.57 -2.42
C GLY A 65 19.33 6.07 -3.86
N VAL A 66 20.52 5.73 -4.34
CA VAL A 66 20.68 5.18 -5.70
C VAL A 66 20.12 3.77 -5.73
N ILE A 67 19.04 3.55 -6.49
CA ILE A 67 18.43 2.23 -6.65
C ILE A 67 19.39 1.28 -7.37
N VAL A 68 19.76 0.20 -6.69
CA VAL A 68 20.64 -0.86 -7.20
C VAL A 68 19.84 -2.03 -7.76
N GLU A 69 18.67 -2.28 -7.20
CA GLU A 69 17.83 -3.42 -7.55
C GLU A 69 16.36 -3.10 -7.27
N ALA A 70 15.47 -3.62 -8.10
CA ALA A 70 14.03 -3.41 -7.96
C ALA A 70 13.27 -4.67 -8.36
N PHE A 71 12.21 -4.96 -7.62
CA PHE A 71 11.35 -6.12 -7.82
C PHE A 71 9.89 -5.71 -7.95
N SER A 72 9.13 -6.54 -8.64
CA SER A 72 7.68 -6.46 -8.74
C SER A 72 7.09 -7.83 -8.48
N ALA A 73 6.37 -7.99 -7.38
CA ALA A 73 5.69 -9.22 -7.03
C ALA A 73 4.20 -9.15 -7.36
N ILE A 74 3.70 -10.17 -8.06
CA ILE A 74 2.29 -10.35 -8.41
C ILE A 74 1.86 -11.78 -8.13
N ASN A 75 0.57 -11.99 -7.85
CA ASN A 75 -0.02 -13.32 -7.77
C ASN A 75 -0.64 -13.69 -9.12
N PRO A 76 0.03 -14.52 -9.95
CA PRO A 76 -0.45 -14.83 -11.29
C PRO A 76 -1.75 -15.65 -11.30
N LEU A 77 -2.14 -16.25 -10.17
CA LEU A 77 -3.37 -17.03 -10.06
C LEU A 77 -4.60 -16.17 -9.79
N LEU A 78 -4.41 -14.96 -9.27
CA LEU A 78 -5.48 -14.06 -8.83
C LEU A 78 -5.52 -12.74 -9.61
N VAL A 79 -4.45 -12.39 -10.31
CA VAL A 79 -4.42 -11.26 -11.24
C VAL A 79 -5.09 -11.66 -12.56
N SER A 80 -6.01 -10.84 -13.06
CA SER A 80 -6.53 -11.03 -14.41
C SER A 80 -5.45 -10.65 -15.45
N ARG A 81 -5.61 -11.11 -16.68
CA ARG A 81 -4.67 -10.77 -17.75
C ARG A 81 -4.63 -9.26 -18.01
N GLU A 82 -5.79 -8.62 -18.00
CA GLU A 82 -5.91 -7.17 -18.19
C GLU A 82 -5.21 -6.41 -17.05
N ALA A 83 -5.34 -6.89 -15.81
CA ALA A 83 -4.65 -6.30 -14.67
C ALA A 83 -3.13 -6.50 -14.76
N ASP A 84 -2.64 -7.66 -15.23
CA ASP A 84 -1.20 -7.88 -15.44
C ASP A 84 -0.65 -6.94 -16.53
N ASP A 85 -1.36 -6.77 -17.65
CA ASP A 85 -0.98 -5.84 -18.72
C ASP A 85 -0.90 -4.39 -18.20
N LEU A 86 -1.82 -3.98 -17.32
CA LEU A 86 -1.78 -2.67 -16.67
C LEU A 86 -0.59 -2.54 -15.70
N HIS A 87 -0.26 -3.59 -14.94
CA HIS A 87 0.92 -3.62 -14.09
C HIS A 87 2.21 -3.56 -14.92
N ASP A 88 2.25 -4.21 -16.08
CA ASP A 88 3.34 -4.13 -17.05
C ASP A 88 3.57 -2.69 -17.55
N ASP A 89 2.52 -1.97 -17.98
CA ASP A 89 2.62 -0.56 -18.35
C ASP A 89 3.12 0.31 -17.19
N ARG A 90 2.51 0.16 -16.01
CA ARG A 90 2.86 0.92 -14.81
C ARG A 90 4.32 0.76 -14.43
N ARG A 91 4.86 -0.46 -14.49
CA ARG A 91 6.29 -0.70 -14.24
C ARG A 91 7.18 -0.08 -15.30
N GLY A 92 6.79 -0.11 -16.57
CA GLY A 92 7.50 0.58 -17.64
C GLY A 92 7.61 2.08 -17.38
N ARG A 93 6.49 2.72 -17.02
CA ARG A 93 6.43 4.14 -16.66
C ARG A 93 7.27 4.45 -15.41
N LEU A 94 7.17 3.62 -14.37
CA LEU A 94 7.92 3.79 -13.13
C LEU A 94 9.44 3.61 -13.33
N ARG A 95 9.86 2.63 -14.13
CA ARG A 95 11.26 2.44 -14.54
C ARG A 95 11.82 3.71 -15.18
N ASN A 96 11.04 4.35 -16.07
CA ASN A 96 11.44 5.58 -16.74
C ASN A 96 11.52 6.76 -15.76
N LEU A 97 10.54 6.91 -14.86
CA LEU A 97 10.53 7.95 -13.81
C LEU A 97 11.72 7.85 -12.85
N LEU A 98 12.13 6.63 -12.53
CA LEU A 98 13.26 6.33 -11.65
C LEU A 98 14.60 6.23 -12.40
N ARG A 99 14.58 6.30 -13.73
CA ARG A 99 15.76 6.14 -14.60
C ARG A 99 16.57 4.88 -14.28
N LEU A 100 15.87 3.78 -14.00
CA LEU A 100 16.53 2.52 -13.66
C LEU A 100 17.31 1.99 -14.87
N LYS A 101 18.59 1.68 -14.66
CA LYS A 101 19.45 1.09 -15.70
C LYS A 101 19.02 -0.33 -16.08
N ARG A 102 18.45 -1.05 -15.12
CA ARG A 102 17.91 -2.41 -15.29
C ARG A 102 16.40 -2.38 -15.09
N GLY A 103 15.69 -3.29 -15.76
CA GLY A 103 14.26 -3.51 -15.50
C GLY A 103 14.01 -4.02 -14.08
N MET A 104 12.76 -3.95 -13.64
CA MET A 104 12.35 -4.57 -12.38
C MET A 104 12.21 -6.08 -12.59
N THR A 105 12.78 -6.87 -11.69
CA THR A 105 12.64 -8.33 -11.70
C THR A 105 11.23 -8.71 -11.28
N LYS A 106 10.50 -9.47 -12.10
CA LYS A 106 9.18 -9.98 -11.73
C LYS A 106 9.33 -11.16 -10.76
N LEU A 107 8.55 -11.16 -9.69
CA LEU A 107 8.44 -12.23 -8.71
C LEU A 107 7.03 -12.80 -8.72
N VAL A 108 6.93 -14.11 -8.61
CA VAL A 108 5.66 -14.84 -8.52
C VAL A 108 5.40 -15.17 -7.06
N ILE A 109 4.29 -14.67 -6.52
CA ILE A 109 3.85 -14.86 -5.12
C ILE A 109 2.50 -15.60 -5.09
N PRO A 110 2.50 -16.91 -5.35
CA PRO A 110 1.26 -17.67 -5.56
C PRO A 110 0.39 -17.75 -4.30
N ASP A 111 1.01 -17.62 -3.12
CA ASP A 111 0.30 -17.63 -1.84
C ASP A 111 -0.25 -16.26 -1.44
N GLY A 112 -0.03 -15.22 -2.26
CA GLY A 112 -0.47 -13.85 -2.00
C GLY A 112 0.27 -13.14 -0.86
N ASN A 113 1.41 -13.68 -0.42
CA ASN A 113 2.24 -13.09 0.63
C ASN A 113 3.68 -12.91 0.15
N LEU A 114 4.33 -11.85 0.60
CA LEU A 114 5.73 -11.54 0.33
C LEU A 114 6.42 -11.08 1.60
N ALA A 115 7.60 -11.61 1.90
CA ALA A 115 8.54 -10.95 2.79
C ALA A 115 9.77 -10.49 2.02
N CYS A 116 10.25 -9.27 2.30
CA CYS A 116 11.52 -8.77 1.78
C CYS A 116 12.47 -8.45 2.94
N LEU A 117 13.65 -9.04 2.91
CA LEU A 117 14.66 -8.87 3.94
C LEU A 117 15.71 -7.81 3.56
N SER A 118 16.38 -7.27 4.57
CA SER A 118 17.40 -6.23 4.42
C SER A 118 18.63 -6.67 3.61
N ASP A 119 18.91 -7.98 3.59
CA ASP A 119 19.96 -8.62 2.78
C ASP A 119 19.56 -8.84 1.30
N ARG A 120 18.40 -8.30 0.90
CA ARG A 120 17.78 -8.43 -0.44
C ARG A 120 17.15 -9.78 -0.73
N THR A 121 17.03 -10.66 0.26
CA THR A 121 16.30 -11.92 0.12
C THR A 121 14.81 -11.69 0.01
N MET A 122 14.20 -12.25 -1.04
CA MET A 122 12.75 -12.24 -1.28
C MET A 122 12.15 -13.61 -0.93
N LEU A 123 11.22 -13.66 0.02
CA LEU A 123 10.50 -14.87 0.39
C LEU A 123 9.09 -14.80 -0.19
N ALA A 124 8.86 -15.51 -1.29
CA ALA A 124 7.62 -15.45 -2.07
C ALA A 124 6.64 -16.63 -1.81
N ARG A 125 6.99 -17.50 -0.86
CA ARG A 125 6.23 -18.70 -0.47
C ARG A 125 5.99 -18.70 1.03
N ASN A 126 4.79 -19.06 1.46
CA ASN A 126 4.44 -19.10 2.89
C ASN A 126 5.33 -20.05 3.68
N GLU A 127 5.66 -21.20 3.11
CA GLU A 127 6.53 -22.20 3.74
C GLU A 127 7.90 -21.61 4.12
N LEU A 128 8.48 -20.78 3.24
CA LEU A 128 9.76 -20.12 3.48
C LEU A 128 9.66 -19.00 4.51
N ILE A 129 8.58 -18.23 4.48
CA ILE A 129 8.31 -17.16 5.45
C ILE A 129 8.15 -17.77 6.84
N VAL A 130 7.33 -18.81 6.97
CA VAL A 130 7.06 -19.52 8.24
C VAL A 130 8.31 -20.21 8.77
N ALA A 131 9.12 -20.83 7.90
CA ALA A 131 10.34 -21.53 8.32
C ALA A 131 11.34 -20.62 9.06
N GLY A 132 11.36 -19.32 8.77
CA GLY A 132 12.20 -18.36 9.48
C GLY A 132 11.57 -17.76 10.74
N ASN A 133 10.47 -18.35 11.24
CA ASN A 133 9.77 -18.02 12.49
C ASN A 133 9.58 -16.49 12.65
N PRO A 134 8.69 -15.89 11.84
CA PRO A 134 8.52 -14.45 11.81
C PRO A 134 7.77 -13.94 13.05
N VAL A 135 8.25 -12.83 13.57
CA VAL A 135 7.53 -11.97 14.52
C VAL A 135 7.06 -10.76 13.72
N PHE A 136 5.75 -10.61 13.58
CA PHE A 136 5.16 -9.52 12.82
C PHE A 136 4.97 -8.29 13.71
N ILE A 137 5.55 -7.18 13.29
CA ILE A 137 5.33 -5.86 13.87
C ILE A 137 4.17 -5.25 13.08
N ARG A 138 3.06 -4.95 13.75
CA ARG A 138 1.82 -4.51 13.12
C ARG A 138 1.59 -3.01 13.29
N PRO A 139 0.93 -2.33 12.32
CA PRO A 139 0.58 -0.93 12.48
C PRO A 139 -0.34 -0.71 13.69
N PRO A 140 -0.07 0.29 14.53
CA PRO A 140 -1.02 0.75 15.54
C PRO A 140 -2.33 1.12 14.84
N GLY A 141 -3.43 0.48 15.24
CA GLY A 141 -4.72 0.71 14.59
C GLY A 141 -4.82 0.25 13.14
N GLY A 142 -4.11 -0.82 12.78
CA GLY A 142 -4.14 -1.43 11.44
C GLY A 142 -5.54 -1.58 10.84
N ASP A 143 -6.57 -1.94 11.62
CA ASP A 143 -7.93 -2.06 11.10
C ASP A 143 -8.49 -0.72 10.60
N VAL A 144 -8.29 0.37 11.34
CA VAL A 144 -8.75 1.71 10.94
C VAL A 144 -8.02 2.16 9.68
N ARG A 145 -6.68 2.03 9.66
CA ARG A 145 -5.85 2.36 8.50
C ARG A 145 -6.29 1.58 7.26
N LYS A 146 -6.51 0.27 7.42
CA LYS A 146 -6.99 -0.61 6.35
C LYS A 146 -8.34 -0.14 5.80
N GLN A 147 -9.29 0.22 6.66
CA GLN A 147 -10.58 0.73 6.19
C GLN A 147 -10.45 2.06 5.45
N ILE A 148 -9.59 2.96 5.92
CA ILE A 148 -9.35 4.24 5.24
C ILE A 148 -8.78 4.00 3.83
N ASN A 149 -7.80 3.10 3.69
CA ASN A 149 -7.23 2.78 2.37
C ASN A 149 -8.26 2.10 1.47
N ILE A 150 -9.10 1.20 1.99
CA ILE A 150 -10.21 0.59 1.22
C ILE A 150 -11.19 1.66 0.74
N LEU A 151 -11.61 2.58 1.60
CA LEU A 151 -12.55 3.64 1.23
C LEU A 151 -11.92 4.61 0.22
N ASN A 152 -10.67 5.02 0.44
CA ASN A 152 -9.95 5.88 -0.50
C ASN A 152 -9.85 5.22 -1.88
N ASN A 153 -9.59 3.91 -1.94
CA ASN A 153 -9.55 3.16 -3.19
C ASN A 153 -10.93 3.05 -3.86
N LEU A 154 -11.94 2.63 -3.10
CA LEU A 154 -13.29 2.37 -3.60
C LEU A 154 -13.98 3.63 -4.12
N PHE A 155 -13.76 4.77 -3.46
CA PHE A 155 -14.38 6.04 -3.82
C PHE A 155 -13.49 6.93 -4.70
N ALA A 156 -12.29 6.46 -5.08
CA ALA A 156 -11.51 7.11 -6.13
C ALA A 156 -12.21 7.01 -7.48
N GLU A 157 -11.90 7.93 -8.38
CA GLU A 157 -12.27 7.75 -9.78
C GLU A 157 -11.55 6.51 -10.33
N LYS A 158 -12.30 5.64 -11.00
CA LYS A 158 -11.77 4.39 -11.53
C LYS A 158 -10.61 4.68 -12.48
N ASP A 159 -9.51 3.95 -12.29
CA ASP A 159 -8.29 4.04 -13.11
C ASP A 159 -7.63 5.43 -13.11
N SER A 160 -7.96 6.29 -12.14
CA SER A 160 -7.39 7.65 -12.02
C SER A 160 -5.90 7.65 -11.69
N GLN A 161 -5.41 6.60 -11.01
CA GLN A 161 -4.02 6.49 -10.57
C GLN A 161 -3.55 7.73 -9.79
N SER A 162 -4.44 8.31 -8.99
CA SER A 162 -4.22 9.62 -8.35
C SER A 162 -4.09 9.55 -6.83
N LEU A 163 -4.25 8.37 -6.23
CA LEU A 163 -4.19 8.26 -4.78
C LEU A 163 -2.76 8.46 -4.28
N PRO A 164 -2.55 9.25 -3.21
CA PRO A 164 -1.26 9.30 -2.56
C PRO A 164 -0.92 7.95 -1.94
N VAL A 165 0.38 7.70 -1.77
CA VAL A 165 0.86 6.51 -1.07
C VAL A 165 0.70 6.73 0.43
N ASP A 166 0.06 5.80 1.13
CA ASP A 166 0.05 5.78 2.59
C ASP A 166 1.43 5.32 3.10
N LEU A 167 2.34 6.26 3.41
CA LEU A 167 3.60 5.89 4.05
C LEU A 167 3.30 5.37 5.46
N GLN A 168 3.31 4.06 5.68
CA GLN A 168 2.93 3.42 6.94
C GLN A 168 4.09 3.31 7.90
N PHE A 169 5.30 3.06 7.40
CA PHE A 169 6.47 2.83 8.25
C PHE A 169 7.70 3.59 7.74
N GLU A 170 8.37 4.30 8.64
CA GLU A 170 9.58 5.05 8.35
C GLU A 170 10.67 4.74 9.38
N LEU A 171 11.76 4.12 8.90
CA LEU A 171 13.01 3.80 9.61
C LEU A 171 12.87 2.89 10.83
N ASP A 172 12.10 3.29 11.83
CA ASP A 172 11.97 2.64 13.13
C ASP A 172 10.58 2.81 13.76
N HIS A 173 9.64 3.50 13.09
CA HIS A 173 8.29 3.70 13.61
C HIS A 173 7.21 3.66 12.53
N TYR A 174 6.00 3.33 12.96
CA TYR A 174 4.80 3.57 12.16
C TYR A 174 4.43 5.04 12.19
N THR A 175 3.97 5.56 11.06
CA THR A 175 3.48 6.93 10.91
C THR A 175 2.05 7.06 11.44
N ASP A 176 1.52 8.28 11.40
CA ASP A 176 0.11 8.54 11.69
C ASP A 176 -0.83 7.89 10.66
N THR A 177 -2.07 7.66 11.08
CA THR A 177 -3.11 7.07 10.23
C THR A 177 -3.43 8.03 9.07
N PRO A 178 -3.60 7.54 7.83
CA PRO A 178 -3.92 8.39 6.69
C PRO A 178 -5.30 9.03 6.86
N MET A 179 -5.56 10.08 6.09
CA MET A 179 -6.87 10.71 6.03
C MET A 179 -7.73 10.11 4.92
N LEU A 180 -9.05 10.22 5.08
CA LEU A 180 -9.99 10.02 3.98
C LEU A 180 -9.89 11.18 2.98
N HIS A 181 -9.85 10.88 1.69
CA HIS A 181 -9.81 11.90 0.62
C HIS A 181 -11.18 12.47 0.25
N LYS A 182 -12.24 11.81 0.71
CA LYS A 182 -13.61 12.30 0.60
C LYS A 182 -14.23 12.36 1.98
N SER A 183 -15.05 13.38 2.19
CA SER A 183 -15.88 13.46 3.38
C SER A 183 -16.90 12.31 3.42
N GLU A 184 -17.41 12.02 4.61
CA GLU A 184 -18.46 11.03 4.78
C GLU A 184 -19.71 11.35 3.97
N THR A 185 -20.09 12.63 3.88
CA THR A 185 -21.23 13.09 3.09
C THR A 185 -21.02 12.84 1.60
N GLU A 186 -19.83 13.10 1.06
CA GLU A 186 -19.52 12.80 -0.35
C GLU A 186 -19.55 11.29 -0.63
N MET A 187 -18.96 10.48 0.25
CA MET A 187 -18.99 9.02 0.10
C MET A 187 -20.42 8.48 0.17
N GLN A 188 -21.26 9.00 1.07
CA GLN A 188 -22.67 8.62 1.16
C GLN A 188 -23.42 8.95 -0.15
N ALA A 189 -23.24 10.17 -0.69
CA ALA A 189 -23.89 10.57 -1.94
C ALA A 189 -23.46 9.69 -3.12
N ILE A 190 -22.16 9.34 -3.21
CA ILE A 190 -21.66 8.42 -4.23
C ILE A 190 -22.26 7.02 -4.04
N ALA A 191 -22.30 6.52 -2.81
CA ALA A 191 -22.83 5.20 -2.50
C ALA A 191 -24.32 5.07 -2.87
N GLU A 192 -25.12 6.10 -2.58
CA GLU A 192 -26.54 6.15 -2.95
C GLU A 192 -26.74 6.21 -4.47
N ALA A 193 -25.96 7.03 -5.17
CA ALA A 193 -25.98 7.09 -6.62
C ALA A 193 -25.65 5.72 -7.25
N LYS A 194 -24.62 5.03 -6.74
CA LYS A 194 -24.24 3.67 -7.20
C LYS A 194 -25.30 2.62 -6.85
N LEU A 195 -25.92 2.72 -5.67
CA LEU A 195 -26.99 1.82 -5.25
C LEU A 195 -28.21 1.94 -6.17
N SER A 196 -28.56 3.16 -6.59
CA SER A 196 -29.65 3.39 -7.55
C SER A 196 -29.38 2.77 -8.94
N GLN A 197 -28.10 2.54 -9.25
CA GLN A 197 -27.62 1.85 -10.46
C GLN A 197 -27.49 0.33 -10.26
N GLY A 198 -27.89 -0.20 -9.10
CA GLY A 198 -27.82 -1.62 -8.76
C GLY A 198 -26.49 -2.10 -8.16
N ALA A 199 -25.54 -1.20 -7.86
CA ALA A 199 -24.25 -1.53 -7.25
C ALA A 199 -24.26 -1.23 -5.75
N SER A 200 -24.25 -2.27 -4.91
CA SER A 200 -24.39 -2.15 -3.45
C SER A 200 -23.05 -2.07 -2.69
N ASP A 201 -21.93 -2.44 -3.32
CA ASP A 201 -20.62 -2.58 -2.66
C ASP A 201 -20.18 -1.30 -1.94
N HIS A 202 -20.41 -0.13 -2.53
CA HIS A 202 -20.02 1.16 -1.96
C HIS A 202 -20.74 1.41 -0.63
N ASN A 203 -22.04 1.13 -0.59
CA ASN A 203 -22.85 1.31 0.61
C ASN A 203 -22.46 0.28 1.69
N GLN A 204 -22.25 -0.98 1.31
CA GLN A 204 -21.86 -2.03 2.24
C GLN A 204 -20.49 -1.74 2.89
N MET A 205 -19.50 -1.33 2.09
CA MET A 205 -18.17 -0.99 2.60
C MET A 205 -18.19 0.26 3.48
N LEU A 206 -18.97 1.28 3.12
CA LEU A 206 -19.12 2.48 3.96
C LEU A 206 -19.76 2.15 5.33
N MET A 207 -20.78 1.29 5.37
CA MET A 207 -21.37 0.86 6.64
C MET A 207 -20.39 0.06 7.49
N ALA A 208 -19.62 -0.85 6.87
CA ALA A 208 -18.61 -1.63 7.58
C ALA A 208 -17.52 -0.75 8.20
N ALA A 209 -17.05 0.26 7.46
CA ALA A 209 -16.06 1.21 7.96
C ALA A 209 -16.59 2.05 9.12
N ARG A 210 -17.85 2.52 9.06
CA ARG A 210 -18.50 3.26 10.17
C ARG A 210 -18.48 2.46 11.48
N ALA A 211 -18.77 1.17 11.42
CA ALA A 211 -18.74 0.31 12.61
C ALA A 211 -17.34 0.25 13.25
N ILE A 212 -16.29 0.17 12.43
CA ILE A 212 -14.90 0.13 12.89
C ILE A 212 -14.48 1.47 13.48
N PHE A 213 -14.87 2.58 12.86
CA PHE A 213 -14.57 3.93 13.36
C PHE A 213 -15.27 4.21 14.70
N ALA A 214 -16.52 3.77 14.88
CA ALA A 214 -17.27 3.95 16.12
C ALA A 214 -16.69 3.19 17.30
N MET A 215 -16.02 2.05 17.07
CA MET A 215 -15.37 1.26 18.13
C MET A 215 -14.09 1.90 18.70
N ARG A 216 -13.60 3.00 18.09
CA ARG A 216 -12.42 3.72 18.58
C ARG A 216 -12.76 5.19 18.85
N PRO A 217 -12.84 5.60 20.14
CA PRO A 217 -13.07 7.01 20.50
C PRO A 217 -12.04 7.89 19.79
N HIS A 218 -12.53 8.78 18.95
CA HIS A 218 -11.74 9.59 18.02
C HIS A 218 -10.82 10.59 18.73
N LYS A 219 -9.53 10.56 18.38
CA LYS A 219 -8.78 11.78 18.03
C LYS A 219 -8.73 11.88 16.50
N PHE A 220 -9.88 12.06 15.86
CA PHE A 220 -9.91 12.57 14.49
C PHE A 220 -10.17 14.06 14.62
N THR A 221 -9.11 14.85 14.47
CA THR A 221 -9.24 16.29 14.27
C THR A 221 -9.96 16.49 12.95
N SER A 222 -11.25 16.83 13.04
CA SER A 222 -11.97 17.51 11.96
C SER A 222 -11.12 18.69 11.51
N VAL A 223 -10.90 18.81 10.21
CA VAL A 223 -10.35 20.02 9.60
C VAL A 223 -11.16 21.19 10.13
N ALA A 224 -10.51 22.06 10.89
CA ALA A 224 -11.14 23.27 11.39
C ALA A 224 -11.62 24.09 10.18
N SER A 225 -12.90 24.42 10.19
CA SER A 225 -13.46 25.46 9.34
C SER A 225 -12.59 26.70 9.43
N LEU A 226 -12.04 27.12 8.30
CA LEU A 226 -11.56 28.48 8.10
C LEU A 226 -12.78 29.40 8.19
N ASP A 227 -13.03 29.91 9.40
CA ASP A 227 -13.87 31.09 9.59
C ASP A 227 -13.14 32.28 8.96
N LEU A 228 -13.53 32.60 7.72
CA LEU A 228 -13.32 33.92 7.16
C LEU A 228 -14.47 34.81 7.62
N ALA A 229 -14.24 35.55 8.70
CA ALA A 229 -15.02 36.73 9.04
C ALA A 229 -14.10 37.84 9.56
N ASN A 230 -13.95 38.85 8.70
CA ASN A 230 -13.38 40.20 8.87
C ASN A 230 -11.86 40.36 8.96
#